data_AF-A0A7U9XND0-F1
#
_entry.id   AF-A0A7U9XND0-F1
#
_cell.length_a   1.000
_cell.length_b   1.000
_cell.length_c   1.000
_cell.angle_alpha   90.00
_cell.angle_beta   90.00
_cell.angle_gamma   90.00
#
_symmetry.space_group_name_H-M   'P 1'
#
loop_
_entity.id
_entity.type
_entity.pdbx_description
1 polymer ?
#
loop_
_entity_poly.entity_id
_entity_poly.type
_entity_poly.pdbx_seq_one_letter_code
_entity_poly.pdbx_strand_id
1 'polypeptide(L)'
;MKKVAAFFKGIGKELKETGLTFKEGDWKTKVSFLIMGFGSLMRRYYLRGIAFLAIEVLYIWYMVAFGAGYLAKFSTLGTVETHMDPATFLTVYGDNSFLILLWGLLTIILTFFFVLIWFMNVRENRNEEQCLKEGKKVPSVKEDLYQLLDAKFHVTLLALPTLGIFVFMILPILFMVCVAFTNYDYNHQSPAKLFTWVGLENFKNLLSIGTAGFGGTFYRVLGWTLVWAFFATFLNYFLGMGVAILINKKGIKFKKLWRTILVMTIAIPQFVSLLYVTKLFANDGLINSYLLKWGVISDYIPFWTNPTLARITIIIVNCWVGIPYLMLIVTGILMNIPEDLYESARIDGANGWQMFRKITLPYMLFVTGPYLLTQFTGNINNFNIIYLLSGGGPQSMSLVGSAGSTDLLVTWLYKMTYTETNYAMAAVIGIMVFVVMAVTSLIAYSLLPSVKDEEGFQ
;
A
#
# COMPACT_ATOMS: atom_id res chain seq x y z
N MET A 1 9.22 7.03 -16.31
CA MET A 1 8.72 7.69 -17.54
C MET A 1 8.72 6.79 -18.78
N LYS A 2 9.81 6.09 -19.15
CA LYS A 2 9.85 5.20 -20.34
C LYS A 2 8.73 4.12 -20.38
N LYS A 3 8.37 3.51 -19.25
CA LYS A 3 7.32 2.49 -19.16
C LYS A 3 5.89 3.04 -19.37
N VAL A 4 5.61 4.26 -18.92
CA VAL A 4 4.31 4.93 -19.12
C VAL A 4 4.15 5.33 -20.60
N ALA A 5 5.20 5.88 -21.20
CA ALA A 5 5.22 6.17 -22.63
C ALA A 5 5.06 4.89 -23.48
N ALA A 6 5.68 3.78 -23.08
CA ALA A 6 5.50 2.48 -23.73
C ALA A 6 4.05 1.96 -23.63
N PHE A 7 3.38 2.16 -22.50
CA PHE A 7 1.98 1.80 -22.31
C PHE A 7 1.05 2.56 -23.26
N PHE A 8 1.15 3.91 -23.31
CA PHE A 8 0.34 4.72 -24.23
C PHE A 8 0.67 4.44 -25.70
N LYS A 9 1.93 4.17 -26.02
CA LYS A 9 2.34 3.73 -27.37
C LYS A 9 1.74 2.36 -27.72
N GLY A 10 1.61 1.46 -26.75
CA GLY A 10 0.93 0.18 -26.88
C GLY A 10 -0.56 0.35 -27.21
N ILE A 11 -1.27 1.23 -26.49
CA ILE A 11 -2.68 1.54 -26.78
C ILE A 11 -2.84 2.14 -28.17
N GLY A 12 -1.99 3.11 -28.54
CA GLY A 12 -2.02 3.71 -29.88
C GLY A 12 -1.76 2.70 -31.00
N LYS A 13 -0.88 1.73 -30.76
CA LYS A 13 -0.63 0.61 -31.69
C LYS A 13 -1.85 -0.29 -31.82
N GLU A 14 -2.45 -0.71 -30.70
CA GLU A 14 -3.66 -1.56 -30.69
C GLU A 14 -4.84 -0.86 -31.39
N LEU A 15 -5.05 0.44 -31.18
CA LEU A 15 -6.09 1.21 -31.89
C LEU A 15 -5.84 1.27 -33.40
N LYS A 16 -4.58 1.49 -33.81
CA LYS A 16 -4.19 1.50 -35.23
C LYS A 16 -4.37 0.12 -35.86
N GLU A 17 -3.94 -0.94 -35.17
CA GLU A 17 -4.11 -2.32 -35.63
C GLU A 17 -5.59 -2.69 -35.73
N THR A 18 -6.41 -2.31 -34.75
CA THR A 18 -7.87 -2.49 -34.77
C THR A 18 -8.52 -1.77 -35.95
N GLY A 19 -8.13 -0.53 -36.23
CA GLY A 19 -8.61 0.21 -37.39
C GLY A 19 -8.20 -0.42 -38.74
N LEU A 20 -6.96 -0.91 -38.83
CA LEU A 20 -6.48 -1.67 -39.99
C LEU A 20 -7.26 -2.98 -40.15
N THR A 21 -7.54 -3.68 -39.04
CA THR A 21 -8.32 -4.93 -39.04
C THR A 21 -9.73 -4.71 -39.56
N PHE A 22 -10.36 -3.58 -39.21
CA PHE A 22 -11.66 -3.23 -39.77
C PHE A 22 -11.61 -2.93 -41.28
N LYS A 23 -10.56 -2.23 -41.73
CA LYS A 23 -10.40 -1.86 -43.15
C LYS A 23 -10.09 -3.06 -44.04
N GLU A 24 -9.16 -3.92 -43.61
CA GLU A 24 -8.55 -5.00 -44.40
C GLU A 24 -9.18 -6.38 -44.13
N GLY A 25 -9.90 -6.53 -43.01
CA GLY A 25 -10.51 -7.80 -42.62
C GLY A 25 -11.70 -8.20 -43.50
N ASP A 26 -11.95 -9.50 -43.57
CA ASP A 26 -13.12 -10.03 -44.27
C ASP A 26 -14.45 -9.67 -43.55
N TRP A 27 -15.58 -10.03 -44.16
CA TRP A 27 -16.90 -9.73 -43.60
C TRP A 27 -17.13 -10.39 -42.23
N LYS A 28 -16.54 -11.57 -41.96
CA LYS A 28 -16.65 -12.27 -40.68
C LYS A 28 -15.91 -11.50 -39.58
N THR A 29 -14.73 -10.99 -39.93
CA THR A 29 -13.93 -10.12 -39.06
C THR A 29 -14.68 -8.84 -38.73
N LYS A 30 -15.33 -8.22 -39.72
CA LYS A 30 -16.14 -7.00 -39.50
C LYS A 30 -17.34 -7.23 -38.58
N VAL A 31 -18.09 -8.32 -38.75
CA VAL A 31 -19.22 -8.66 -37.85
C VAL A 31 -18.74 -8.89 -36.41
N SER A 32 -17.50 -9.36 -36.24
CA SER A 32 -16.95 -9.64 -34.90
C SER A 32 -16.60 -8.40 -34.08
N PHE A 33 -16.68 -7.21 -34.68
CA PHE A 33 -16.64 -5.95 -33.94
C PHE A 33 -17.94 -5.71 -33.16
N LEU A 34 -19.06 -6.23 -33.66
CA LEU A 34 -20.40 -6.07 -33.07
C LEU A 34 -20.87 -7.30 -32.29
N ILE A 35 -20.45 -8.50 -32.70
CA ILE A 35 -20.78 -9.75 -32.04
C ILE A 35 -19.47 -10.48 -31.76
N MET A 36 -18.97 -10.38 -30.54
CA MET A 36 -17.73 -11.00 -30.12
C MET A 36 -17.78 -12.52 -30.34
N GLY A 37 -16.68 -13.10 -30.81
CA GLY A 37 -16.58 -14.53 -31.09
C GLY A 37 -17.24 -15.02 -32.39
N PHE A 38 -18.06 -14.21 -33.09
CA PHE A 38 -18.73 -14.63 -34.34
C PHE A 38 -17.74 -15.11 -35.41
N GLY A 39 -16.68 -14.34 -35.66
CA GLY A 39 -15.68 -14.67 -36.67
C GLY A 39 -14.92 -15.94 -36.34
N SER A 40 -14.55 -16.13 -35.07
CA SER A 40 -13.92 -17.35 -34.57
C SER A 40 -14.83 -18.57 -34.71
N LEU A 41 -16.12 -18.44 -34.40
CA LEU A 41 -17.12 -19.49 -34.63
C LEU A 41 -17.22 -19.85 -36.12
N MET A 42 -17.30 -18.85 -37.00
CA MET A 42 -17.37 -19.03 -38.46
C MET A 42 -16.06 -19.54 -39.09
N ARG A 43 -14.97 -19.56 -38.32
CA ARG A 43 -13.64 -20.08 -38.66
C ARG A 43 -13.34 -21.41 -37.98
N ARG A 44 -14.31 -22.01 -37.27
CA ARG A 44 -14.22 -23.28 -36.54
C ARG A 44 -13.37 -23.25 -35.26
N TYR A 45 -13.03 -22.06 -34.76
CA TYR A 45 -12.41 -21.85 -33.44
C TYR A 45 -13.51 -21.79 -32.37
N TYR A 46 -14.19 -22.92 -32.14
CA TYR A 46 -15.41 -22.97 -31.32
C TYR A 46 -15.20 -22.54 -29.87
N LEU A 47 -14.11 -23.00 -29.23
CA LEU A 47 -13.85 -22.70 -27.81
C LEU A 47 -13.71 -21.19 -27.57
N ARG A 48 -12.85 -20.54 -28.37
CA ARG A 48 -12.60 -19.09 -28.28
C ARG A 48 -13.84 -18.30 -28.66
N GLY A 49 -14.52 -18.70 -29.72
CA GLY A 49 -15.75 -18.07 -30.18
C GLY A 49 -16.86 -18.09 -29.14
N ILE A 50 -17.11 -19.24 -28.50
CA ILE A 50 -18.10 -19.35 -27.41
C ILE A 50 -17.68 -18.51 -26.20
N ALA A 51 -16.40 -18.54 -25.82
CA ALA A 51 -15.91 -17.78 -24.67
C ALA A 51 -16.11 -16.26 -24.86
N PHE A 52 -15.73 -15.73 -26.02
CA PHE A 52 -15.92 -14.30 -26.32
C PHE A 52 -17.38 -13.89 -26.40
N LEU A 53 -18.24 -14.72 -27.02
CA LEU A 53 -19.67 -14.47 -27.08
C LEU A 53 -20.32 -14.51 -25.68
N ALA A 54 -19.92 -15.47 -24.83
CA ALA A 54 -20.41 -15.56 -23.47
C ALA A 54 -20.03 -14.32 -22.64
N ILE A 55 -18.81 -13.80 -22.79
CA ILE A 55 -18.37 -12.57 -22.12
C ILE A 55 -19.22 -11.37 -22.56
N GLU A 56 -19.51 -11.24 -23.85
CA GLU A 56 -20.37 -10.17 -24.37
C GLU A 56 -21.79 -10.26 -23.83
N VAL A 57 -22.41 -11.45 -23.87
CA VAL A 57 -23.77 -11.66 -23.34
C VAL A 57 -23.81 -11.36 -21.83
N LEU A 58 -22.83 -11.83 -21.07
CA LEU A 58 -22.74 -11.57 -19.63
C LEU A 58 -22.56 -10.08 -19.33
N TYR A 59 -21.74 -9.37 -20.11
CA TYR A 59 -21.54 -7.93 -19.95
C TYR A 59 -22.81 -7.13 -20.29
N ILE A 60 -23.49 -7.46 -21.39
CA ILE A 60 -24.76 -6.82 -21.76
C ILE A 60 -25.81 -7.07 -20.69
N TRP A 61 -25.94 -8.33 -20.24
CA TRP A 61 -26.85 -8.67 -19.14
C TRP A 61 -26.52 -7.88 -17.87
N TYR A 62 -25.25 -7.80 -17.49
CA TYR A 62 -24.80 -7.02 -16.34
C TYR A 62 -25.13 -5.53 -16.49
N MET A 63 -24.91 -4.94 -17.66
CA MET A 63 -25.20 -3.53 -17.92
C MET A 63 -26.69 -3.23 -17.84
N VAL A 64 -27.54 -4.10 -18.41
CA VAL A 64 -29.00 -3.94 -18.37
C VAL A 64 -29.56 -4.17 -16.96
N ALA A 65 -29.07 -5.20 -16.26
CA ALA A 65 -29.59 -5.57 -14.94
C ALA A 65 -29.09 -4.66 -13.81
N PHE A 66 -27.86 -4.15 -13.89
CA PHE A 66 -27.22 -3.42 -12.79
C PHE A 66 -26.41 -2.20 -13.26
N GLY A 67 -25.45 -2.40 -14.17
CA GLY A 67 -24.37 -1.45 -14.43
C GLY A 67 -24.85 -0.08 -14.93
N ALA A 68 -25.75 -0.05 -15.92
CA ALA A 68 -26.22 1.18 -16.53
C ALA A 68 -26.99 2.07 -15.52
N GLY A 69 -27.78 1.47 -14.64
CA GLY A 69 -28.56 2.19 -13.63
C GLY A 69 -27.68 2.91 -12.61
N TYR A 70 -26.65 2.22 -12.09
CA TYR A 70 -25.70 2.83 -11.15
C TYR A 70 -24.78 3.85 -11.84
N LEU A 71 -24.35 3.58 -13.07
CA LEU A 71 -23.51 4.51 -13.83
C LEU A 71 -24.25 5.82 -14.15
N ALA A 72 -25.54 5.76 -14.45
CA ALA A 72 -26.36 6.95 -14.69
C ALA A 72 -26.48 7.86 -13.46
N LYS A 73 -26.49 7.29 -12.25
CA LYS A 73 -26.54 8.02 -10.97
C LYS A 73 -25.16 8.39 -10.42
N PHE A 74 -24.07 7.97 -11.07
CA PHE A 74 -22.71 8.17 -10.55
C PHE A 74 -22.32 9.66 -10.39
N SER A 75 -22.83 10.53 -11.26
CA SER A 75 -22.56 11.97 -11.22
C SER A 75 -23.28 12.69 -10.09
N THR A 76 -24.44 12.21 -9.65
CA THR A 76 -25.23 12.83 -8.58
C THR A 76 -25.07 12.13 -7.24
N LEU A 77 -24.65 10.86 -7.25
CA LEU A 77 -24.60 9.96 -6.09
C LEU A 77 -25.97 9.74 -5.44
N GLY A 78 -27.03 9.85 -6.23
CA GLY A 78 -28.41 9.73 -5.78
C GLY A 78 -29.09 11.09 -5.63
N THR A 79 -30.41 11.07 -5.65
CA THR A 79 -31.24 12.29 -5.52
C THR A 79 -32.39 12.12 -4.53
N VAL A 80 -32.79 10.88 -4.23
CA VAL A 80 -33.90 10.57 -3.33
C VAL A 80 -33.35 10.09 -2.00
N GLU A 81 -33.54 10.85 -0.92
CA GLU A 81 -33.14 10.41 0.42
C GLU A 81 -34.12 9.39 1.01
N THR A 82 -33.59 8.54 1.89
CA THR A 82 -34.42 7.65 2.71
C THR A 82 -35.24 8.49 3.67
N HIS A 83 -36.55 8.31 3.63
CA HIS A 83 -37.49 9.06 4.47
C HIS A 83 -38.54 8.12 5.08
N MET A 84 -39.13 8.57 6.18
CA MET A 84 -40.22 7.87 6.84
C MET A 84 -41.53 8.36 6.21
N ASP A 85 -42.36 7.44 5.74
CA ASP A 85 -43.69 7.78 5.23
C ASP A 85 -44.57 8.26 6.40
N PRO A 86 -45.07 9.51 6.39
CA PRO A 86 -45.88 10.05 7.48
C PRO A 86 -47.19 9.30 7.72
N ALA A 87 -47.72 8.59 6.72
CA ALA A 87 -49.01 7.90 6.82
C ALA A 87 -48.87 6.48 7.40
N THR A 88 -47.80 5.77 7.04
CA THR A 88 -47.60 4.37 7.43
C THR A 88 -46.57 4.20 8.53
N PHE A 89 -45.81 5.26 8.85
CA PHE A 89 -44.65 5.22 9.74
C PHE A 89 -43.59 4.18 9.32
N LEU A 90 -43.59 3.78 8.04
CA LEU A 90 -42.62 2.85 7.47
C LEU A 90 -41.47 3.63 6.82
N THR A 91 -40.25 3.14 7.01
CA THR A 91 -39.05 3.69 6.35
C THR A 91 -39.04 3.29 4.87
N VAL A 92 -39.15 4.27 3.98
CA VAL A 92 -38.99 4.09 2.54
C VAL A 92 -37.54 4.37 2.18
N TYR A 93 -36.82 3.32 1.80
CA TYR A 93 -35.42 3.43 1.39
C TYR A 93 -35.31 4.15 0.03
N GLY A 94 -34.57 5.25 0.04
CA GLY A 94 -34.24 6.01 -1.16
C GLY A 94 -33.02 5.44 -1.88
N ASP A 95 -32.31 6.33 -2.57
CA ASP A 95 -31.00 6.03 -3.15
C ASP A 95 -29.96 5.75 -2.05
N ASN A 96 -28.87 5.07 -2.43
CA ASN A 96 -27.75 4.80 -1.54
C ASN A 96 -26.45 5.24 -2.21
N SER A 97 -25.93 6.41 -1.81
CA SER A 97 -24.72 7.00 -2.39
C SER A 97 -23.52 6.07 -2.31
N PHE A 98 -23.36 5.32 -1.21
CA PHE A 98 -22.29 4.34 -1.04
C PHE A 98 -22.36 3.23 -2.11
N LEU A 99 -23.55 2.63 -2.29
CA LEU A 99 -23.74 1.59 -3.29
C LEU A 99 -23.62 2.13 -4.71
N ILE A 100 -24.12 3.35 -4.97
CA ILE A 100 -23.99 4.00 -6.28
C ILE A 100 -22.51 4.22 -6.62
N LEU A 101 -21.72 4.72 -5.66
CA LEU A 101 -20.30 4.92 -5.86
C LEU A 101 -19.56 3.59 -6.08
N LEU A 102 -19.83 2.57 -5.26
CA LEU A 102 -19.16 1.27 -5.32
C LEU A 102 -19.48 0.54 -6.63
N TRP A 103 -20.76 0.37 -6.96
CA TRP A 103 -21.19 -0.36 -8.14
C TRP A 103 -20.96 0.43 -9.43
N GLY A 104 -21.06 1.76 -9.40
CA GLY A 104 -20.70 2.61 -10.52
C GLY A 104 -19.21 2.52 -10.84
N LEU A 105 -18.35 2.57 -9.82
CA LEU A 105 -16.90 2.38 -10.00
C LEU A 105 -16.57 0.97 -10.51
N LEU A 106 -17.20 -0.08 -9.95
CA LEU A 106 -17.05 -1.44 -10.45
C LEU A 106 -17.48 -1.54 -11.92
N THR A 107 -18.58 -0.90 -12.30
CA THR A 107 -19.07 -0.86 -13.69
C THR A 107 -18.05 -0.21 -14.62
N ILE A 108 -17.42 0.89 -14.21
CA ILE A 108 -16.36 1.57 -15.00
C ILE A 108 -15.17 0.61 -15.20
N ILE A 109 -14.72 -0.07 -14.14
CA ILE A 109 -13.61 -1.01 -14.19
C ILE A 109 -13.95 -2.22 -15.07
N LEU A 110 -15.13 -2.82 -14.90
CA LEU A 110 -15.59 -3.93 -15.72
C LEU A 110 -15.73 -3.53 -17.18
N THR A 111 -16.20 -2.32 -17.47
CA THR A 111 -16.27 -1.76 -18.82
C THR A 111 -14.87 -1.59 -19.42
N PHE A 112 -13.90 -1.11 -18.64
CA PHE A 112 -12.50 -1.04 -19.08
C PHE A 112 -11.94 -2.42 -19.44
N PHE A 113 -12.15 -3.43 -18.59
CA PHE A 113 -11.73 -4.81 -18.89
C PHE A 113 -12.47 -5.40 -20.09
N PHE A 114 -13.77 -5.15 -20.21
CA PHE A 114 -14.56 -5.57 -21.37
C PHE A 114 -13.99 -4.98 -22.67
N VAL A 115 -13.62 -3.70 -22.68
CA VAL A 115 -12.96 -3.06 -23.83
C VAL A 115 -11.60 -3.71 -24.15
N LEU A 116 -10.80 -4.07 -23.14
CA LEU A 116 -9.56 -4.81 -23.35
C LEU A 116 -9.80 -6.20 -23.97
N ILE A 117 -10.79 -6.93 -23.48
CA ILE A 117 -11.17 -8.25 -24.02
C ILE A 117 -11.74 -8.09 -25.44
N TRP A 118 -12.47 -7.02 -25.71
CA TRP A 118 -12.97 -6.70 -27.04
C TRP A 118 -11.82 -6.47 -28.04
N PHE A 119 -10.79 -5.70 -27.66
CA PHE A 119 -9.57 -5.58 -28.47
C PHE A 119 -8.89 -6.94 -28.71
N MET A 120 -8.80 -7.77 -27.67
CA MET A 120 -8.25 -9.13 -27.81
C MET A 120 -9.06 -9.98 -28.79
N ASN A 121 -10.40 -9.93 -28.72
CA ASN A 121 -11.29 -10.61 -29.67
C ASN A 121 -11.00 -10.18 -31.12
N VAL A 122 -10.90 -8.88 -31.39
CA VAL A 122 -10.60 -8.38 -32.74
C VAL A 122 -9.23 -8.86 -33.23
N ARG A 123 -8.21 -8.82 -32.36
CA ARG A 123 -6.85 -9.25 -32.68
C ARG A 123 -6.76 -10.74 -32.94
N GLU A 124 -7.34 -11.56 -32.08
CA GLU A 124 -7.37 -13.02 -32.25
C GLU A 124 -8.07 -13.39 -33.55
N ASN A 125 -9.18 -12.73 -33.86
CA ASN A 125 -9.93 -13.00 -35.08
C ASN A 125 -9.14 -12.65 -36.37
N ARG A 126 -8.31 -11.61 -36.35
CA ARG A 126 -7.36 -11.31 -37.44
C ARG A 126 -6.26 -12.36 -37.55
N ASN A 127 -5.73 -12.82 -36.42
CA ASN A 127 -4.72 -13.88 -36.40
C ASN A 127 -5.27 -15.19 -36.97
N GLU A 128 -6.52 -15.53 -36.64
CA GLU A 128 -7.24 -16.68 -37.20
C GLU A 128 -7.46 -16.54 -38.71
N GLU A 129 -7.82 -15.34 -39.19
CA GLU A 129 -7.93 -15.06 -40.63
C GLU A 129 -6.60 -15.28 -41.36
N GLN A 130 -5.49 -14.77 -40.81
CA GLN A 130 -4.15 -14.94 -41.37
C GLN A 130 -3.71 -16.40 -41.36
N CYS A 131 -3.94 -17.14 -40.27
CA CYS A 131 -3.62 -18.56 -40.20
C CYS A 131 -4.34 -19.38 -41.27
N LEU A 132 -5.62 -19.08 -41.53
CA LEU A 132 -6.39 -19.73 -42.58
C LEU A 132 -5.88 -19.37 -43.99
N LYS A 133 -5.46 -18.11 -44.22
CA LYS A 133 -4.84 -17.69 -45.49
C LYS A 133 -3.49 -18.36 -45.74
N GLU A 134 -2.74 -18.62 -44.68
CA GLU A 134 -1.46 -19.34 -44.71
C GLU A 134 -1.63 -20.87 -44.84
N GLY A 135 -2.86 -21.38 -44.89
CA GLY A 135 -3.15 -22.81 -45.02
C GLY A 135 -2.86 -23.64 -43.76
N LYS A 136 -2.71 -23.00 -42.59
CA LYS A 136 -2.50 -23.69 -41.31
C LYS A 136 -3.77 -24.44 -40.88
N LYS A 137 -3.59 -25.61 -40.25
CA LYS A 137 -4.70 -26.39 -39.71
C LYS A 137 -5.34 -25.64 -38.53
N VAL A 138 -6.67 -25.64 -38.49
CA VAL A 138 -7.44 -25.14 -37.34
C VAL A 138 -7.22 -26.09 -36.17
N PRO A 139 -6.79 -25.61 -34.99
CA PRO A 139 -6.60 -26.44 -33.82
C PRO A 139 -7.93 -27.07 -33.39
N SER A 140 -7.87 -28.33 -32.93
CA SER A 140 -9.01 -28.98 -32.29
C SER A 140 -9.34 -28.33 -30.95
N VAL A 141 -10.60 -28.42 -30.48
CA VAL A 141 -11.01 -27.92 -29.15
C VAL A 141 -10.11 -28.48 -28.03
N LYS A 142 -9.70 -29.75 -28.14
CA LYS A 142 -8.75 -30.36 -27.19
C LYS A 142 -7.39 -29.71 -27.26
N GLU A 143 -6.86 -29.48 -28.47
CA GLU A 143 -5.55 -28.85 -28.69
C GLU A 143 -5.52 -27.40 -28.21
N ASP A 144 -6.61 -26.66 -28.39
CA ASP A 144 -6.77 -25.28 -27.91
C ASP A 144 -6.80 -25.23 -26.36
N LEU A 145 -7.49 -26.19 -25.71
CA LEU A 145 -7.47 -26.38 -24.26
C LEU A 145 -6.07 -26.74 -23.74
N TYR A 146 -5.38 -27.66 -24.41
CA TYR A 146 -4.00 -28.02 -24.07
C TYR A 146 -3.05 -26.82 -24.24
N GLN A 147 -3.20 -26.00 -25.28
CA GLN A 147 -2.38 -24.80 -25.45
C GLN A 147 -2.58 -23.77 -24.33
N LEU A 148 -3.82 -23.61 -23.82
CA LEU A 148 -4.09 -22.72 -22.69
C LEU A 148 -3.52 -23.24 -21.36
N LEU A 149 -3.47 -24.57 -21.20
CA LEU A 149 -2.96 -25.23 -20.00
C LEU A 149 -1.45 -25.52 -20.03
N ASP A 150 -0.82 -25.53 -21.20
CA ASP A 150 0.60 -25.86 -21.37
C ASP A 150 1.39 -24.65 -21.89
N ALA A 151 1.18 -24.23 -23.14
CA ALA A 151 1.91 -23.13 -23.77
C ALA A 151 1.65 -21.75 -23.13
N LYS A 152 0.44 -21.53 -22.58
CA LYS A 152 0.05 -20.29 -21.87
C LYS A 152 -0.25 -20.53 -20.39
N PHE A 153 0.30 -21.60 -19.80
CA PHE A 153 0.05 -21.96 -18.40
C PHE A 153 0.27 -20.79 -17.43
N HIS A 154 1.33 -19.99 -17.64
CA HIS A 154 1.60 -18.80 -16.82
C HIS A 154 0.46 -17.78 -16.85
N VAL A 155 -0.23 -17.59 -17.98
CA VAL A 155 -1.37 -16.67 -18.10
C VAL A 155 -2.59 -17.23 -17.36
N THR A 156 -2.90 -18.50 -17.59
CA THR A 156 -4.06 -19.17 -16.98
C THR A 156 -3.91 -19.28 -15.46
N LEU A 157 -2.71 -19.62 -14.98
CA LEU A 157 -2.40 -19.71 -13.56
C LEU A 157 -2.43 -18.34 -12.87
N LEU A 158 -1.91 -17.29 -13.53
CA LEU A 158 -1.89 -15.94 -12.98
C LEU A 158 -3.24 -15.21 -13.10
N ALA A 159 -4.18 -15.66 -13.93
CA ALA A 159 -5.47 -15.01 -14.11
C ALA A 159 -6.26 -14.86 -12.80
N LEU A 160 -6.33 -15.92 -11.98
CA LEU A 160 -7.07 -15.88 -10.72
C LEU A 160 -6.38 -15.00 -9.66
N PRO A 161 -5.08 -15.13 -9.36
CA PRO A 161 -4.38 -14.22 -8.45
C PRO A 161 -4.42 -12.75 -8.90
N THR A 162 -4.24 -12.48 -10.20
CA THR A 162 -4.30 -11.10 -10.71
C THR A 162 -5.69 -10.50 -10.57
N LEU A 163 -6.76 -11.25 -10.87
CA LEU A 163 -8.14 -10.83 -10.62
C LEU A 163 -8.36 -10.55 -9.13
N GLY A 164 -7.84 -11.39 -8.24
CA GLY A 164 -7.85 -11.14 -6.80
C GLY A 164 -7.20 -9.82 -6.41
N ILE A 165 -6.03 -9.50 -6.97
CA ILE A 165 -5.37 -8.20 -6.76
C ILE A 165 -6.26 -7.04 -7.24
N PHE A 166 -6.87 -7.16 -8.43
CA PHE A 166 -7.75 -6.10 -8.93
C PHE A 166 -8.98 -5.86 -8.04
N VAL A 167 -9.67 -6.93 -7.64
CA VAL A 167 -10.91 -6.85 -6.85
C VAL A 167 -10.65 -6.44 -5.41
N PHE A 168 -9.61 -6.99 -4.77
CA PHE A 168 -9.37 -6.78 -3.33
C PHE A 168 -8.36 -5.68 -3.01
N MET A 169 -7.57 -5.22 -3.99
CA MET A 169 -6.59 -4.14 -3.78
C MET A 169 -6.93 -2.89 -4.59
N ILE A 170 -7.10 -3.01 -5.91
CA ILE A 170 -7.26 -1.84 -6.77
C ILE A 170 -8.64 -1.20 -6.61
N LEU A 171 -9.71 -1.98 -6.56
CA LEU A 171 -11.08 -1.46 -6.40
C LEU A 171 -11.26 -0.66 -5.09
N PRO A 172 -10.88 -1.18 -3.89
CA PRO A 172 -10.98 -0.40 -2.65
C PRO A 172 -10.13 0.87 -2.66
N ILE A 173 -8.95 0.85 -3.29
CA ILE A 173 -8.10 2.05 -3.43
C ILE A 173 -8.81 3.10 -4.29
N LEU A 174 -9.34 2.71 -5.46
CA LEU A 174 -10.07 3.64 -6.32
C LEU A 174 -11.33 4.18 -5.64
N PHE A 175 -12.04 3.33 -4.89
CA PHE A 175 -13.20 3.74 -4.10
C PHE A 175 -12.81 4.78 -3.03
N MET A 176 -11.76 4.50 -2.25
CA MET A 176 -11.20 5.45 -1.27
C MET A 176 -10.83 6.77 -1.95
N VAL A 177 -10.16 6.72 -3.11
CA VAL A 177 -9.81 7.92 -3.87
C VAL A 177 -11.05 8.71 -4.25
N CYS A 178 -12.12 8.08 -4.73
CA CYS A 178 -13.37 8.78 -5.02
C CYS A 178 -14.01 9.41 -3.77
N VAL A 179 -14.02 8.70 -2.63
CA VAL A 179 -14.55 9.21 -1.35
C VAL A 179 -13.81 10.49 -0.90
N ALA A 180 -12.53 10.66 -1.24
CA ALA A 180 -11.80 11.89 -0.94
C ALA A 180 -12.41 13.15 -1.59
N PHE A 181 -13.19 12.99 -2.67
CA PHE A 181 -13.85 14.09 -3.41
C PHE A 181 -15.34 14.23 -3.06
N THR A 182 -15.83 13.55 -2.01
CA THR A 182 -17.21 13.65 -1.53
C THR A 182 -17.29 14.26 -0.13
N ASN A 183 -18.49 14.58 0.34
CA ASN A 183 -18.75 14.96 1.74
C ASN A 183 -19.13 13.76 2.63
N TYR A 184 -18.60 12.56 2.35
CA TYR A 184 -18.95 11.37 3.12
C TYR A 184 -18.38 11.43 4.55
N ASP A 185 -19.18 11.93 5.48
CA ASP A 185 -18.84 12.15 6.88
C ASP A 185 -19.99 11.75 7.82
N TYR A 186 -19.84 11.96 9.13
CA TYR A 186 -20.85 11.65 10.15
C TYR A 186 -22.26 12.15 9.80
N ASN A 187 -22.37 13.32 9.16
CA ASN A 187 -23.63 13.94 8.84
C ASN A 187 -24.26 13.42 7.54
N HIS A 188 -23.52 12.66 6.72
CA HIS A 188 -23.94 12.17 5.41
C HIS A 188 -23.77 10.65 5.29
N GLN A 189 -24.32 9.91 6.24
CA GLN A 189 -24.22 8.45 6.29
C GLN A 189 -25.32 7.77 5.47
N SER A 190 -24.93 7.08 4.39
CA SER A 190 -25.84 6.21 3.63
C SER A 190 -26.26 4.98 4.45
N PRO A 191 -27.50 4.46 4.30
CA PRO A 191 -28.55 4.91 3.38
C PRO A 191 -29.43 6.05 3.92
N ALA A 192 -29.27 6.45 5.18
CA ALA A 192 -30.15 7.43 5.82
C ALA A 192 -30.05 8.81 5.17
N LYS A 193 -28.83 9.22 4.80
CA LYS A 193 -28.55 10.45 4.07
C LYS A 193 -27.64 10.18 2.88
N LEU A 194 -27.77 11.04 1.87
CA LEU A 194 -26.91 10.97 0.69
C LEU A 194 -25.64 11.80 0.93
N PHE A 195 -24.55 11.38 0.29
CA PHE A 195 -23.34 12.20 0.15
C PHE A 195 -23.16 12.55 -1.32
N THR A 196 -22.59 13.72 -1.58
CA THR A 196 -22.43 14.32 -2.90
C THR A 196 -20.97 14.65 -3.18
N TRP A 197 -20.67 14.96 -4.44
CA TRP A 197 -19.34 15.40 -4.85
C TRP A 197 -19.07 16.84 -4.39
N VAL A 198 -17.97 17.05 -3.69
CA VAL A 198 -17.46 18.38 -3.28
C VAL A 198 -16.19 18.78 -4.03
N GLY A 199 -15.71 17.92 -4.93
CA GLY A 199 -14.50 18.15 -5.70
C GLY A 199 -13.27 18.26 -4.79
N LEU A 200 -12.54 19.37 -4.88
CA LEU A 200 -11.26 19.56 -4.18
C LEU A 200 -11.38 20.22 -2.80
N GLU A 201 -12.60 20.41 -2.26
CA GLU A 201 -12.80 21.11 -1.00
C GLU A 201 -12.05 20.46 0.17
N ASN A 202 -12.13 19.13 0.31
CA ASN A 202 -11.43 18.41 1.38
C ASN A 202 -9.91 18.58 1.30
N PHE A 203 -9.35 18.58 0.08
CA PHE A 203 -7.93 18.82 -0.15
C PHE A 203 -7.53 20.24 0.23
N LYS A 204 -8.35 21.24 -0.12
CA LYS A 204 -8.11 22.64 0.29
C LYS A 204 -8.15 22.78 1.81
N ASN A 205 -9.07 22.10 2.47
CA ASN A 205 -9.18 22.11 3.94
C ASN A 205 -7.95 21.48 4.61
N LEU A 206 -7.49 20.32 4.12
CA LEU A 206 -6.31 19.63 4.65
C LEU A 206 -4.99 20.35 4.33
N LEU A 207 -4.86 20.99 3.16
CA LEU A 207 -3.64 21.67 2.74
C LEU A 207 -3.63 23.17 3.08
N SER A 208 -4.67 23.67 3.74
CA SER A 208 -4.79 25.07 4.16
C SER A 208 -3.56 25.52 4.95
N ILE A 209 -3.00 26.67 4.56
CA ILE A 209 -1.81 27.23 5.21
C ILE A 209 -2.28 28.04 6.43
N GLY A 210 -2.09 27.47 7.62
CA GLY A 210 -2.48 28.08 8.89
C GLY A 210 -2.05 27.21 10.07
N THR A 211 -2.12 27.77 11.28
CA THR A 211 -1.74 27.08 12.53
C THR A 211 -2.91 26.34 13.20
N ALA A 212 -4.12 26.48 12.66
CA ALA A 212 -5.36 25.91 13.18
C ALA A 212 -6.06 25.03 12.14
N GLY A 213 -7.05 24.25 12.58
CA GLY A 213 -7.84 23.36 11.73
C GLY A 213 -7.06 22.16 11.18
N PHE A 214 -7.57 21.59 10.09
CA PHE A 214 -7.00 20.40 9.46
C PHE A 214 -5.61 20.64 8.88
N GLY A 215 -5.35 21.83 8.30
CA GLY A 215 -4.03 22.21 7.79
C GLY A 215 -2.93 22.21 8.85
N GLY A 216 -3.13 22.97 9.93
CA GLY A 216 -2.17 23.02 11.03
C GLY A 216 -1.92 21.65 11.67
N THR A 217 -2.98 20.83 11.79
CA THR A 217 -2.89 19.45 12.29
C THR A 217 -2.09 18.57 11.33
N PHE A 218 -2.38 18.61 10.03
CA PHE A 218 -1.71 17.83 9.00
C PHE A 218 -0.19 18.07 9.01
N TYR A 219 0.27 19.33 8.98
CA TYR A 219 1.70 19.62 8.95
C TYR A 219 2.42 19.19 10.23
N ARG A 220 1.77 19.27 11.39
CA ARG A 220 2.34 18.78 12.66
C ARG A 220 2.44 17.26 12.72
N VAL A 221 1.39 16.56 12.31
CA VAL A 221 1.35 15.09 12.24
C VAL A 221 2.33 14.58 11.17
N LEU A 222 2.39 15.21 10.01
CA LEU A 222 3.37 14.92 8.96
C LEU A 222 4.80 15.12 9.46
N GLY A 223 5.08 16.27 10.10
CA GLY A 223 6.39 16.56 10.66
C GLY A 223 6.83 15.51 11.68
N TRP A 224 5.94 15.14 12.61
CA TRP A 224 6.21 14.04 13.53
C TRP A 224 6.38 12.70 12.83
N THR A 225 5.56 12.39 11.81
CA THR A 225 5.66 11.13 11.04
C THR A 225 7.03 10.97 10.40
N LEU A 226 7.58 12.04 9.83
CA LEU A 226 8.91 12.03 9.21
C LEU A 226 10.04 11.93 10.24
N VAL A 227 9.94 12.69 11.34
CA VAL A 227 10.89 12.62 12.47
C VAL A 227 10.92 11.22 13.06
N TRP A 228 9.74 10.66 13.32
CA TRP A 228 9.54 9.29 13.78
C TRP A 228 10.18 8.29 12.83
N ALA A 229 9.84 8.33 11.53
CA ALA A 229 10.34 7.38 10.56
C ALA A 229 11.87 7.43 10.44
N PHE A 230 12.44 8.65 10.51
CA PHE A 230 13.88 8.85 10.53
C PHE A 230 14.51 8.22 11.78
N PHE A 231 14.08 8.59 12.99
CA PHE A 231 14.70 8.09 14.22
C PHE A 231 14.48 6.60 14.42
N ALA A 232 13.28 6.08 14.13
CA ALA A 232 13.00 4.65 14.18
C ALA A 232 13.91 3.85 13.24
N THR A 233 14.11 4.33 12.02
CA THR A 233 14.98 3.64 11.05
C THR A 233 16.46 3.80 11.42
N PHE A 234 16.89 5.03 11.70
CA PHE A 234 18.28 5.37 12.01
C PHE A 234 18.77 4.67 13.28
N LEU A 235 18.04 4.79 14.39
CA LEU A 235 18.46 4.21 15.67
C LEU A 235 18.47 2.69 15.61
N ASN A 236 17.42 2.07 15.05
CA ASN A 236 17.45 0.62 14.87
C ASN A 236 18.64 0.20 14.01
N TYR A 237 18.90 0.91 12.90
CA TYR A 237 20.02 0.62 12.00
C TYR A 237 21.38 0.61 12.72
N PHE A 238 21.71 1.71 13.39
CA PHE A 238 23.03 1.84 14.02
C PHE A 238 23.14 1.02 15.31
N LEU A 239 22.09 0.96 16.13
CA LEU A 239 22.14 0.19 17.38
C LEU A 239 22.13 -1.32 17.11
N GLY A 240 21.30 -1.81 16.19
CA GLY A 240 21.30 -3.23 15.82
C GLY A 240 22.60 -3.66 15.16
N MET A 241 23.22 -2.82 14.34
CA MET A 241 24.56 -3.06 13.80
C MET A 241 25.62 -3.08 14.91
N GLY A 242 25.57 -2.12 15.83
CA GLY A 242 26.48 -2.07 16.98
C GLY A 242 26.38 -3.34 17.83
N VAL A 243 25.16 -3.79 18.14
CA VAL A 243 24.91 -5.04 18.88
C VAL A 243 25.42 -6.26 18.10
N ALA A 244 25.19 -6.32 16.78
CA ALA A 244 25.70 -7.41 15.94
C ALA A 244 27.23 -7.48 15.97
N ILE A 245 27.91 -6.34 15.81
CA ILE A 245 29.39 -6.28 15.86
C ILE A 245 29.88 -6.72 17.24
N LEU A 246 29.24 -6.27 18.32
CA LEU A 246 29.62 -6.65 19.69
C LEU A 246 29.49 -8.15 19.91
N ILE A 247 28.36 -8.76 19.56
CA ILE A 247 28.12 -10.21 19.76
C ILE A 247 29.09 -11.05 18.93
N ASN A 248 29.43 -10.60 17.72
CA ASN A 248 30.30 -11.36 16.82
C ASN A 248 31.80 -11.16 17.11
N LYS A 249 32.20 -10.13 17.88
CA LYS A 249 33.60 -9.85 18.23
C LYS A 249 34.30 -11.08 18.84
N LYS A 250 35.59 -11.25 18.49
CA LYS A 250 36.47 -12.26 19.13
C LYS A 250 36.64 -11.89 20.62
N GLY A 251 36.39 -12.85 21.52
CA GLY A 251 36.51 -12.66 22.98
C GLY A 251 35.19 -12.61 23.77
N ILE A 252 34.04 -12.42 23.12
CA ILE A 252 32.74 -12.51 23.81
C ILE A 252 32.40 -13.97 24.12
N LYS A 253 32.20 -14.26 25.41
CA LYS A 253 31.70 -15.56 25.91
C LYS A 253 30.17 -15.58 25.88
N PHE A 254 29.60 -16.78 25.79
CA PHE A 254 28.15 -17.01 25.77
C PHE A 254 27.38 -16.29 24.64
N LYS A 255 27.97 -16.19 23.44
CA LYS A 255 27.33 -15.54 22.27
C LYS A 255 25.91 -16.03 22.01
N LYS A 256 25.66 -17.34 22.17
CA LYS A 256 24.32 -17.94 22.03
C LYS A 256 23.33 -17.36 23.05
N LEU A 257 23.72 -17.20 24.31
CA LEU A 257 22.85 -16.64 25.35
C LEU A 257 22.45 -15.19 25.04
N TRP A 258 23.41 -14.34 24.72
CA TRP A 258 23.14 -12.92 24.39
C TRP A 258 22.21 -12.79 23.17
N ARG A 259 22.47 -13.59 22.12
CA ARG A 259 21.61 -13.65 20.94
C ARG A 259 20.20 -14.12 21.31
N THR A 260 20.07 -15.18 22.12
CA THR A 260 18.77 -15.70 22.55
C THR A 260 17.97 -14.68 23.36
N ILE A 261 18.60 -13.97 24.31
CA ILE A 261 17.93 -12.93 25.13
C ILE A 261 17.33 -11.84 24.23
N LEU A 262 18.09 -11.36 23.25
CA LEU A 262 17.62 -10.32 22.34
C LEU A 262 16.55 -10.84 21.38
N VAL A 263 16.71 -12.04 20.84
CA VAL A 263 15.71 -12.64 19.93
C VAL A 263 14.41 -12.97 20.67
N MET A 264 14.45 -13.22 21.97
CA MET A 264 13.25 -13.47 22.77
C MET A 264 12.26 -12.30 22.73
N THR A 265 12.73 -11.06 22.57
CA THR A 265 11.84 -9.88 22.50
C THR A 265 11.00 -9.86 21.22
N ILE A 266 11.49 -10.49 20.14
CA ILE A 266 10.77 -10.60 18.86
C ILE A 266 10.04 -11.94 18.70
N ALA A 267 10.35 -12.93 19.55
CA ALA A 267 9.66 -14.21 19.59
C ALA A 267 8.25 -14.10 20.19
N ILE A 268 8.04 -13.12 21.08
CA ILE A 268 6.73 -12.81 21.64
C ILE A 268 5.94 -11.95 20.63
N PRO A 269 4.65 -12.23 20.40
CA PRO A 269 3.82 -11.39 19.54
C PRO A 269 3.87 -9.93 19.97
N GLN A 270 4.23 -9.04 19.04
CA GLN A 270 4.50 -7.63 19.31
C GLN A 270 3.35 -6.93 20.06
N PHE A 271 2.09 -7.26 19.75
CA PHE A 271 0.95 -6.61 20.38
C PHE A 271 0.88 -6.88 21.90
N VAL A 272 1.23 -8.10 22.34
CA VAL A 272 1.25 -8.47 23.77
C VAL A 272 2.31 -7.65 24.49
N SER A 273 3.52 -7.60 23.93
CA SER A 273 4.63 -6.85 24.51
C SER A 273 4.32 -5.36 24.63
N LEU A 274 3.77 -4.75 23.57
CA LEU A 274 3.47 -3.32 23.57
C LEU A 274 2.38 -2.97 24.58
N LEU A 275 1.27 -3.73 24.64
CA LEU A 275 0.20 -3.48 25.62
C LEU A 275 0.70 -3.57 27.07
N TYR A 276 1.60 -4.51 27.35
CA TYR A 276 2.21 -4.63 28.67
C TYR A 276 3.15 -3.45 28.97
N VAL A 277 4.00 -3.06 28.00
CA VAL A 277 4.88 -1.90 28.11
C VAL A 277 4.08 -0.62 28.37
N THR A 278 2.92 -0.42 27.74
CA THR A 278 2.04 0.71 28.02
C THR A 278 1.69 0.81 29.51
N LYS A 279 1.38 -0.33 30.15
CA LYS A 279 1.09 -0.40 31.59
C LYS A 279 2.34 -0.21 32.46
N LEU A 280 3.49 -0.70 32.04
CA LEU A 280 4.76 -0.50 32.75
C LEU A 280 5.11 0.99 32.91
N PHE A 281 4.85 1.77 31.87
CA PHE A 281 5.12 3.22 31.81
C PHE A 281 3.93 4.09 32.23
N ALA A 282 2.86 3.52 32.80
CA ALA A 282 1.77 4.30 33.38
C ALA A 282 2.25 5.12 34.60
N ASN A 283 1.47 6.12 35.01
CA ASN A 283 1.82 6.96 36.16
C ASN A 283 1.97 6.13 37.45
N ASP A 284 1.11 5.13 37.62
CA ASP A 284 1.12 4.11 38.67
C ASP A 284 1.83 2.81 38.24
N GLY A 285 2.48 2.82 37.09
CA GLY A 285 3.18 1.67 36.51
C GLY A 285 4.48 1.32 37.23
N LEU A 286 4.95 0.09 37.01
CA LEU A 286 6.13 -0.46 37.68
C LEU A 286 7.37 0.42 37.54
N ILE A 287 7.60 1.06 36.39
CA ILE A 287 8.77 1.91 36.17
C ILE A 287 8.76 3.09 37.16
N ASN A 288 7.63 3.80 37.26
CA ASN A 288 7.49 4.90 38.21
C ASN A 288 7.56 4.40 39.66
N SER A 289 6.92 3.27 39.99
CA SER A 289 6.96 2.71 41.35
C SER A 289 8.38 2.39 41.82
N TYR A 290 9.23 1.79 40.97
CA TYR A 290 10.61 1.48 41.34
C TYR A 290 11.49 2.73 41.40
N LEU A 291 11.34 3.67 40.47
CA LEU A 291 12.09 4.93 40.49
C LEU A 291 11.78 5.76 41.76
N LEU A 292 10.51 5.82 42.18
CA LEU A 292 10.10 6.44 43.43
C LEU A 292 10.67 5.68 44.64
N LYS A 293 10.55 4.35 44.66
CA LYS A 293 11.05 3.52 45.76
C LYS A 293 12.56 3.62 45.94
N TRP A 294 13.33 3.77 44.85
CA TRP A 294 14.78 3.95 44.90
C TRP A 294 15.22 5.39 45.15
N GLY A 295 14.28 6.35 45.26
CA GLY A 295 14.58 7.76 45.47
C GLY A 295 15.23 8.44 44.27
N VAL A 296 15.10 7.87 43.06
CA VAL A 296 15.63 8.46 41.81
C VAL A 296 14.78 9.65 41.36
N ILE A 297 13.48 9.61 41.66
CA ILE A 297 12.51 10.67 41.36
C ILE A 297 11.68 10.99 42.61
N SER A 298 11.21 12.23 42.73
CA SER A 298 10.32 12.69 43.80
C SER A 298 8.84 12.51 43.46
N ASP A 299 8.49 12.62 42.17
CA ASP A 299 7.15 12.49 41.62
C ASP A 299 7.16 11.59 40.39
N TYR A 300 6.01 11.02 40.03
CA TYR A 300 5.91 10.13 38.87
C TYR A 300 6.26 10.87 37.58
N ILE A 301 6.96 10.17 36.67
CA ILE A 301 7.26 10.69 35.34
C ILE A 301 6.02 10.51 34.45
N PRO A 302 5.50 11.60 33.84
CA PRO A 302 4.30 11.57 33.01
C PRO A 302 4.62 11.07 31.58
N PHE A 303 5.04 9.81 31.43
CA PHE A 303 5.51 9.26 30.14
C PHE A 303 4.48 9.41 29.02
N TRP A 304 3.20 9.17 29.29
CA TRP A 304 2.14 9.21 28.26
C TRP A 304 1.40 10.54 28.17
N THR A 305 1.40 11.34 29.23
CA THR A 305 0.66 12.62 29.29
C THR A 305 1.50 13.81 28.86
N ASN A 306 2.84 13.74 28.96
CA ASN A 306 3.73 14.75 28.39
C ASN A 306 4.03 14.41 26.91
N PRO A 307 3.75 15.31 25.94
CA PRO A 307 3.95 15.03 24.51
C PRO A 307 5.37 14.63 24.13
N THR A 308 6.37 15.30 24.69
CA THR A 308 7.78 15.07 24.37
C THR A 308 8.25 13.74 24.96
N LEU A 309 7.88 13.45 26.22
CA LEU A 309 8.22 12.18 26.85
C LEU A 309 7.52 11.01 26.16
N ALA A 310 6.28 11.18 25.71
CA ALA A 310 5.58 10.13 24.96
C ALA A 310 6.32 9.79 23.67
N ARG A 311 6.73 10.81 22.90
CA ARG A 311 7.54 10.64 21.68
C ARG A 311 8.86 9.92 21.95
N ILE A 312 9.59 10.33 22.99
CA ILE A 312 10.87 9.70 23.39
C ILE A 312 10.65 8.25 23.82
N THR A 313 9.64 7.99 24.64
CA THR A 313 9.31 6.65 25.15
C THR A 313 8.99 5.70 24.01
N ILE A 314 8.18 6.14 23.03
CA ILE A 314 7.85 5.34 21.85
C ILE A 314 9.12 5.01 21.04
N ILE A 315 10.04 5.97 20.84
CA ILE A 315 11.31 5.71 20.14
C ILE A 315 12.17 4.68 20.89
N ILE A 316 12.24 4.77 22.22
CA ILE A 316 12.99 3.82 23.05
C ILE A 316 12.39 2.41 22.92
N VAL A 317 11.07 2.28 23.02
CA VAL A 317 10.38 1.00 22.89
C VAL A 317 10.53 0.45 21.47
N ASN A 318 10.53 1.31 20.45
CA ASN A 318 10.80 0.91 19.07
C ASN A 318 12.20 0.33 18.90
N CYS A 319 13.21 0.92 19.54
CA CYS A 319 14.57 0.37 19.55
C CYS A 319 14.60 -1.02 20.20
N TRP A 320 13.89 -1.20 21.31
CA TRP A 320 13.81 -2.50 21.98
C TRP A 320 13.22 -3.62 21.10
N VAL A 321 12.22 -3.29 20.27
CA VAL A 321 11.61 -4.24 19.32
C VAL A 321 12.45 -4.40 18.04
N GLY A 322 13.04 -3.32 17.52
CA GLY A 322 13.66 -3.31 16.19
C GLY A 322 15.13 -3.75 16.17
N ILE A 323 15.90 -3.48 17.23
CA ILE A 323 17.33 -3.85 17.34
C ILE A 323 17.58 -5.34 17.07
N PRO A 324 16.80 -6.29 17.63
CA PRO A 324 17.04 -7.72 17.41
C PRO A 324 16.85 -8.17 15.96
N TYR A 325 15.83 -7.65 15.27
CA TYR A 325 15.62 -7.94 13.85
C TYR A 325 16.85 -7.55 13.02
N LEU A 326 17.33 -6.32 13.23
CA LEU A 326 18.48 -5.85 12.48
C LEU A 326 19.75 -6.59 12.88
N MET A 327 19.95 -6.87 14.18
CA MET A 327 21.12 -7.61 14.65
C MET A 327 21.25 -8.96 13.93
N LEU A 328 20.13 -9.67 13.72
CA LEU A 328 20.11 -10.93 12.96
C LEU A 328 20.53 -10.75 11.50
N ILE A 329 19.95 -9.75 10.82
CA ILE A 329 20.25 -9.44 9.42
C ILE A 329 21.74 -9.08 9.26
N VAL A 330 22.22 -8.14 10.07
CA VAL A 330 23.60 -7.64 10.02
C VAL A 330 24.60 -8.74 10.38
N THR A 331 24.27 -9.62 11.33
CA THR A 331 25.15 -10.76 11.68
C THR A 331 25.44 -11.65 10.47
N GLY A 332 24.45 -11.91 9.61
CA GLY A 332 24.65 -12.68 8.37
C GLY A 332 25.47 -11.92 7.34
N ILE A 333 25.21 -10.62 7.16
CA ILE A 333 25.90 -9.79 6.16
C ILE A 333 27.38 -9.58 6.53
N LEU A 334 27.69 -9.37 7.82
CA LEU A 334 29.06 -9.18 8.28
C LEU A 334 29.98 -10.38 7.97
N MET A 335 29.42 -11.59 7.84
CA MET A 335 30.18 -12.79 7.47
C MET A 335 30.63 -12.80 6.01
N ASN A 336 30.05 -11.94 5.15
CA ASN A 336 30.37 -11.88 3.73
C ASN A 336 31.45 -10.85 3.40
N ILE A 337 31.93 -10.07 4.38
CA ILE A 337 33.01 -9.11 4.13
C ILE A 337 34.34 -9.88 4.13
N PRO A 338 35.14 -9.83 3.04
CA PRO A 338 36.43 -10.54 2.98
C PRO A 338 37.37 -10.12 4.13
N GLU A 339 37.96 -11.10 4.83
CA GLU A 339 38.82 -10.84 6.00
C GLU A 339 40.15 -10.17 5.61
N ASP A 340 40.61 -10.41 4.39
CA ASP A 340 41.78 -9.84 3.73
C ASP A 340 41.73 -8.30 3.62
N LEU A 341 40.52 -7.70 3.50
CA LEU A 341 40.36 -6.24 3.61
C LEU A 341 40.70 -5.75 5.02
N TYR A 342 40.30 -6.48 6.06
CA TYR A 342 40.62 -6.13 7.44
C TYR A 342 42.08 -6.43 7.79
N GLU A 343 42.67 -7.49 7.23
CA GLU A 343 44.10 -7.79 7.39
C GLU A 343 44.99 -6.70 6.76
N SER A 344 44.69 -6.31 5.53
CA SER A 344 45.40 -5.24 4.82
C SER A 344 45.30 -3.92 5.60
N ALA A 345 44.09 -3.56 6.08
CA ALA A 345 43.91 -2.35 6.88
C ALA A 345 44.67 -2.40 8.22
N ARG A 346 44.79 -3.57 8.85
CA ARG A 346 45.59 -3.75 10.08
C ARG A 346 47.08 -3.58 9.80
N ILE A 347 47.58 -4.04 8.65
CA ILE A 347 48.97 -3.82 8.21
C ILE A 347 49.23 -2.32 8.01
N ASP A 348 48.27 -1.58 7.45
CA ASP A 348 48.32 -0.13 7.27
C ASP A 348 48.12 0.67 8.59
N GLY A 349 48.00 0.00 9.74
CA GLY A 349 47.86 0.64 11.05
C GLY A 349 46.45 1.19 11.34
N ALA A 350 45.43 0.79 10.57
CA ALA A 350 44.06 1.24 10.79
C ALA A 350 43.49 0.68 12.10
N ASN A 351 42.95 1.57 12.93
CA ASN A 351 42.24 1.19 14.14
C ASN A 351 40.79 0.73 13.85
N GLY A 352 40.12 0.16 14.85
CA GLY A 352 38.77 -0.39 14.69
C GLY A 352 37.71 0.61 14.21
N TRP A 353 37.81 1.89 14.60
CA TRP A 353 36.89 2.92 14.15
C TRP A 353 37.15 3.32 12.68
N GLN A 354 38.42 3.38 12.27
CA GLN A 354 38.80 3.61 10.89
C GLN A 354 38.31 2.48 10.00
N MET A 355 38.54 1.22 10.39
CA MET A 355 38.01 0.05 9.67
C MET A 355 36.48 0.06 9.59
N PHE A 356 35.78 0.38 10.69
CA PHE A 356 34.32 0.49 10.67
C PHE A 356 33.84 1.56 9.68
N ARG A 357 34.39 2.78 9.74
CA ARG A 357 33.94 3.90 8.90
C ARG A 357 34.32 3.74 7.43
N LYS A 358 35.44 3.08 7.12
CA LYS A 358 36.00 2.98 5.77
C LYS A 358 35.70 1.67 5.05
N ILE A 359 35.45 0.58 5.78
CA ILE A 359 35.21 -0.76 5.22
C ILE A 359 33.79 -1.21 5.57
N THR A 360 33.51 -1.39 6.85
CA THR A 360 32.26 -2.02 7.30
C THR A 360 31.04 -1.19 6.95
N LEU A 361 30.98 0.08 7.36
CA LEU A 361 29.79 0.92 7.18
C LEU A 361 29.45 1.17 5.69
N PRO A 362 30.40 1.52 4.80
CA PRO A 362 30.11 1.66 3.38
C PRO A 362 29.56 0.37 2.75
N TYR A 363 30.19 -0.77 3.04
CA TYR A 363 29.72 -2.07 2.56
C TYR A 363 28.31 -2.38 3.08
N MET A 364 28.07 -2.16 4.37
CA MET A 364 26.77 -2.39 4.98
C MET A 364 25.69 -1.50 4.37
N LEU A 365 25.95 -0.21 4.16
CA LEU A 365 24.98 0.71 3.54
C LEU A 365 24.66 0.34 2.09
N PHE A 366 25.64 -0.18 1.35
CA PHE A 366 25.42 -0.70 0.01
C PHE A 366 24.47 -1.89 0.02
N VAL A 367 24.81 -2.94 0.79
CA VAL A 367 24.05 -4.20 0.84
C VAL A 367 22.66 -4.02 1.45
N THR A 368 22.55 -3.20 2.51
CA THR A 368 21.28 -2.96 3.22
C THR A 368 20.46 -1.82 2.66
N GLY A 369 20.86 -1.20 1.55
CA GLY A 369 20.14 -0.08 0.92
C GLY A 369 18.65 -0.37 0.69
N PRO A 370 18.28 -1.49 0.04
CA PRO A 370 16.87 -1.89 -0.13
C PRO A 370 16.15 -2.12 1.21
N TYR A 371 16.83 -2.72 2.19
CA TYR A 371 16.27 -2.93 3.53
C TYR A 371 15.97 -1.60 4.24
N LEU A 372 16.89 -0.63 4.18
CA LEU A 372 16.71 0.70 4.75
C LEU A 372 15.52 1.43 4.13
N LEU A 373 15.36 1.32 2.80
CA LEU A 373 14.20 1.86 2.09
C LEU A 373 12.90 1.21 2.59
N THR A 374 12.84 -0.12 2.62
CA THR A 374 11.66 -0.84 3.13
C THR A 374 11.37 -0.48 4.58
N GLN A 375 12.38 -0.39 5.45
CA GLN A 375 12.17 -0.01 6.85
C GLN A 375 11.69 1.43 7.01
N PHE A 376 12.26 2.37 6.27
CA PHE A 376 11.83 3.76 6.32
C PHE A 376 10.35 3.91 5.91
N THR A 377 9.97 3.26 4.80
CA THR A 377 8.57 3.25 4.33
C THR A 377 7.62 2.53 5.29
N GLY A 378 8.09 1.44 5.91
CA GLY A 378 7.36 0.72 6.95
C GLY A 378 7.14 1.57 8.20
N ASN A 379 8.15 2.37 8.61
CA ASN A 379 8.03 3.22 9.79
C ASN A 379 7.08 4.41 9.61
N ILE A 380 6.93 4.94 8.39
CA ILE A 380 5.88 5.94 8.07
C ILE A 380 4.48 5.37 8.35
N ASN A 381 4.28 4.09 8.08
CA ASN A 381 3.00 3.38 8.23
C ASN A 381 2.94 2.50 9.49
N ASN A 382 3.77 2.75 10.50
CA ASN A 382 3.87 1.89 11.68
C ASN A 382 2.72 2.13 12.66
N PHE A 383 1.53 1.69 12.27
CA PHE A 383 0.30 1.83 13.02
C PHE A 383 0.38 1.18 14.40
N ASN A 384 0.83 -0.08 14.44
CA ASN A 384 0.76 -0.92 15.64
C ASN A 384 1.51 -0.33 16.83
N ILE A 385 2.74 0.17 16.61
CA ILE A 385 3.54 0.67 17.74
C ILE A 385 2.94 1.92 18.38
N ILE A 386 2.38 2.81 17.57
CA ILE A 386 1.80 4.07 18.05
C ILE A 386 0.44 3.81 18.68
N TYR A 387 -0.41 3.04 17.99
CA TYR A 387 -1.76 2.76 18.46
C TYR A 387 -1.76 1.98 19.78
N LEU A 388 -0.89 0.97 19.92
CA LEU A 388 -0.86 0.14 21.12
C LEU A 388 -0.12 0.78 22.31
N LEU A 389 0.82 1.69 22.07
CA LEU A 389 1.55 2.38 23.14
C LEU A 389 0.81 3.60 23.68
N SER A 390 0.40 4.52 22.80
CA SER A 390 -0.16 5.81 23.21
C SER A 390 -1.58 6.05 22.70
N GLY A 391 -2.09 5.20 21.80
CA GLY A 391 -3.31 5.49 21.03
C GLY A 391 -3.20 6.80 20.25
N GLY A 392 -1.98 7.26 19.94
CA GLY A 392 -1.71 8.56 19.31
C GLY A 392 -1.69 9.77 20.26
N GLY A 393 -1.98 9.59 21.55
CA GLY A 393 -2.00 10.68 22.54
C GLY A 393 -0.61 11.25 22.89
N PRO A 394 -0.54 12.23 23.80
CA PRO A 394 -1.65 12.94 24.43
C PRO A 394 -2.37 13.87 23.44
N GLN A 395 -3.65 14.11 23.69
CA GLN A 395 -4.46 15.06 22.93
C GLN A 395 -3.98 16.50 23.19
N SER A 396 -4.15 17.37 22.20
CA SER A 396 -3.80 18.79 22.30
C SER A 396 -4.95 19.62 21.77
N MET A 397 -5.29 20.71 22.47
CA MET A 397 -6.30 21.68 21.98
C MET A 397 -5.90 22.31 20.63
N SER A 398 -4.64 22.19 20.25
CA SER A 398 -4.09 22.73 19.01
C SER A 398 -4.25 21.79 17.81
N LEU A 399 -4.74 20.57 18.02
CA LEU A 399 -4.96 19.54 17.00
C LEU A 399 -6.45 19.23 16.87
N VAL A 400 -6.93 18.96 15.66
CA VAL A 400 -8.36 18.68 15.39
C VAL A 400 -8.58 17.26 14.87
N GLY A 401 -9.83 16.81 14.88
CA GLY A 401 -10.21 15.49 14.35
C GLY A 401 -9.53 14.35 15.08
N SER A 402 -9.57 14.40 16.42
CA SER A 402 -8.98 13.41 17.35
C SER A 402 -7.47 13.15 17.22
N ALA A 403 -6.73 13.96 16.46
CA ALA A 403 -5.28 13.87 16.37
C ALA A 403 -4.61 14.17 17.72
N GLY A 404 -3.73 13.27 18.15
CA GLY A 404 -2.86 13.47 19.30
C GLY A 404 -1.42 13.72 18.91
N SER A 405 -0.60 14.00 19.92
CA SER A 405 0.78 14.49 19.74
C SER A 405 1.76 13.43 19.21
N THR A 406 1.41 12.14 19.29
CA THR A 406 2.25 11.03 18.80
C THR A 406 1.66 10.33 17.58
N ASP A 407 0.48 10.77 17.10
CA ASP A 407 -0.14 10.20 15.92
C ASP A 407 0.77 10.33 14.69
N LEU A 408 0.88 9.23 13.94
CA LEU A 408 1.34 9.26 12.56
C LEU A 408 0.15 9.56 11.65
N LEU A 409 0.42 9.93 10.40
CA LEU A 409 -0.65 10.12 9.42
C LEU A 409 -1.57 8.89 9.32
N VAL A 410 -1.02 7.67 9.42
CA VAL A 410 -1.82 6.43 9.38
C VAL A 410 -2.69 6.22 10.62
N THR A 411 -2.22 6.58 11.81
CA THR A 411 -3.05 6.45 13.03
C THR A 411 -4.09 7.56 13.11
N TRP A 412 -3.76 8.75 12.61
CA TRP A 412 -4.74 9.83 12.48
C TRP A 412 -5.83 9.48 11.45
N LEU A 413 -5.47 8.91 10.30
CA LEU A 413 -6.42 8.38 9.30
C LEU A 413 -7.39 7.38 9.94
N TYR A 414 -6.86 6.45 10.74
CA TYR A 414 -7.68 5.46 11.44
C TYR A 414 -8.67 6.14 12.39
N LYS A 415 -8.24 7.12 13.19
CA LYS A 415 -9.15 7.88 14.07
C LYS A 415 -10.19 8.68 13.29
N MET A 416 -9.82 9.23 12.14
CA MET A 416 -10.75 9.92 11.27
C MET A 416 -11.87 9.00 10.79
N THR A 417 -11.53 7.73 10.55
CA THR A 417 -12.49 6.70 10.12
C THR A 417 -13.35 6.19 11.29
N TYR A 418 -12.71 5.80 12.39
CA TYR A 418 -13.37 5.06 13.48
C TYR A 418 -13.96 5.97 14.57
N THR A 419 -13.28 7.07 14.89
CA THR A 419 -13.69 7.99 15.96
C THR A 419 -14.52 9.14 15.42
N GLU A 420 -14.05 9.78 14.34
CA GLU A 420 -14.73 10.95 13.75
C GLU A 420 -15.77 10.57 12.69
N THR A 421 -15.73 9.33 12.18
CA THR A 421 -16.57 8.85 11.06
C THR A 421 -16.53 9.78 9.83
N ASN A 422 -15.43 10.48 9.64
CA ASN A 422 -15.18 11.38 8.52
C ASN A 422 -14.38 10.65 7.44
N TYR A 423 -15.06 9.80 6.68
CA TYR A 423 -14.44 8.96 5.65
C TYR A 423 -13.82 9.79 4.52
N ALA A 424 -14.42 10.94 4.17
CA ALA A 424 -13.89 11.87 3.19
C ALA A 424 -12.52 12.42 3.58
N MET A 425 -12.37 12.95 4.80
CA MET A 425 -11.08 13.46 5.29
C MET A 425 -10.09 12.31 5.50
N ALA A 426 -10.53 11.14 5.97
CA ALA A 426 -9.69 9.96 6.10
C ALA A 426 -9.09 9.54 4.76
N ALA A 427 -9.91 9.54 3.69
CA ALA A 427 -9.46 9.24 2.34
C ALA A 427 -8.43 10.26 1.82
N VAL A 428 -8.61 11.56 2.10
CA VAL A 428 -7.64 12.60 1.74
C VAL A 428 -6.31 12.36 2.46
N ILE A 429 -6.35 12.07 3.77
CA ILE A 429 -5.15 11.72 4.54
C ILE A 429 -4.48 10.47 3.95
N GLY A 430 -5.26 9.45 3.55
CA GLY A 430 -4.75 8.24 2.89
C GLY A 430 -4.01 8.52 1.59
N ILE A 431 -4.54 9.42 0.75
CA ILE A 431 -3.86 9.90 -0.45
C ILE A 431 -2.57 10.62 -0.07
N MET A 432 -2.58 11.46 0.96
CA MET A 432 -1.37 12.17 1.40
C MET A 432 -0.31 11.22 1.96
N VAL A 433 -0.70 10.16 2.70
CA VAL A 433 0.20 9.09 3.13
C VAL A 433 0.86 8.44 1.91
N PHE A 434 0.09 8.09 0.89
CA PHE A 434 0.62 7.54 -0.36
C PHE A 434 1.59 8.50 -1.04
N VAL A 435 1.25 9.78 -1.17
CA VAL A 435 2.12 10.80 -1.79
C VAL A 435 3.42 10.95 -1.01
N VAL A 436 3.36 11.09 0.31
CA VAL A 436 4.55 11.21 1.18
C VAL A 436 5.43 9.96 1.05
N MET A 437 4.83 8.77 1.08
CA MET A 437 5.55 7.52 0.90
C MET A 437 6.20 7.42 -0.47
N ALA A 438 5.49 7.77 -1.55
CA ALA A 438 6.02 7.73 -2.91
C ALA A 438 7.19 8.71 -3.08
N VAL A 439 7.04 9.96 -2.62
CA VAL A 439 8.08 10.99 -2.70
C VAL A 439 9.31 10.59 -1.89
N THR A 440 9.13 10.20 -0.63
CA THR A 440 10.26 9.80 0.22
C THR A 440 10.96 8.54 -0.29
N SER A 441 10.21 7.58 -0.82
CA SER A 441 10.77 6.37 -1.43
C SER A 441 11.59 6.70 -2.69
N LEU A 442 11.07 7.58 -3.56
CA LEU A 442 11.78 8.03 -4.75
C LEU A 442 13.08 8.77 -4.40
N ILE A 443 13.03 9.66 -3.42
CA ILE A 443 14.21 10.38 -2.93
C ILE A 443 15.23 9.37 -2.38
N ALA A 444 14.82 8.50 -1.45
CA ALA A 444 15.70 7.49 -0.86
C ALA A 444 16.30 6.57 -1.93
N TYR A 445 15.49 6.05 -2.85
CA TYR A 445 15.94 5.23 -3.98
C TYR A 445 16.99 5.95 -4.85
N SER A 446 16.80 7.25 -5.12
CA SER A 446 17.75 8.05 -5.91
C SER A 446 19.08 8.33 -5.18
N LEU A 447 19.11 8.20 -3.85
CA LEU A 447 20.29 8.41 -3.03
C LEU A 447 21.06 7.10 -2.76
N LEU A 448 20.43 5.93 -2.95
CA LEU A 448 21.06 4.63 -2.68
C LEU A 448 22.23 4.36 -3.64
N PRO A 449 23.46 4.19 -3.14
CA PRO A 449 24.61 3.84 -3.97
C PRO A 449 24.44 2.51 -4.71
N SER A 450 23.76 1.54 -4.09
CA SER A 450 23.48 0.23 -4.68
C SER A 450 22.60 0.26 -5.92
N VAL A 451 21.85 1.34 -6.12
CA VAL A 451 21.06 1.55 -7.35
C VAL A 451 21.91 2.19 -8.45
N LYS A 452 22.96 2.95 -8.08
CA LYS A 452 23.82 3.66 -9.01
C LYS A 452 24.96 2.80 -9.54
N ASP A 453 25.40 1.83 -8.74
CA ASP A 453 26.61 1.05 -8.98
C ASP A 453 26.41 -0.41 -8.57
N GLU A 454 25.53 -1.13 -9.29
CA GLU A 454 25.23 -2.55 -9.01
C GLU A 454 26.47 -3.47 -9.15
N GLU A 455 27.51 -3.01 -9.87
CA GLU A 455 28.74 -3.77 -10.14
C GLU A 455 29.89 -3.46 -9.17
N GLY A 456 29.86 -2.34 -8.44
CA GLY A 456 31.01 -1.87 -7.64
C GLY A 456 31.39 -2.73 -6.40
N PHE A 457 30.60 -3.75 -6.04
CA PHE A 457 30.84 -4.64 -4.90
C PHE A 457 30.62 -6.14 -5.22
N GLN A 458 30.53 -6.52 -6.50
CA GLN A 458 30.69 -7.92 -6.93
C GLN A 458 32.17 -8.22 -7.12
#